data_AF-A0A377AVM0-F1
#
_entry.id   AF-A0A377AVM0-F1
#
_cell.length_a   1.000
_cell.length_b   1.000
_cell.length_c   1.000
_cell.angle_alpha   90.00
_cell.angle_beta   90.00
_cell.angle_gamma   90.00
#
_symmetry.space_group_name_H-M   'P 1'
#
loop_
_entity.id
_entity.type
_entity.pdbx_description
1 polymer ?
#
loop_
_entity_poly.entity_id
_entity_poly.type
_entity_poly.pdbx_seq_one_letter_code
_entity_poly.pdbx_strand_id
1 'polypeptide(L)'
;MVLVKTTAIGGLAMASSALTLPFSRIAHAVDSAIPTKSDEKVIWSACTVNCGSRCPLRMHVVDGEIKYVETDNTGDDNYDGLHQVRACLRGRSMRRRVYNPDRLKYPMKRVGARGEGKFERISWEEAYDIIATNMQRLIKEYGTSLSI
;
A
#
# COMPACT_ATOMS: atom_id res chain seq x y z
N MET A 1 62.93 13.86 36.30
CA MET A 1 63.94 14.92 36.20
C MET A 1 64.19 15.16 34.71
N VAL A 2 63.95 16.40 34.25
CA VAL A 2 64.12 16.92 32.86
C VAL A 2 63.09 16.37 31.85
N LEU A 3 61.98 17.04 31.54
CA LEU A 3 61.75 18.33 30.85
C LEU A 3 62.14 18.33 29.35
N VAL A 4 61.13 18.67 28.54
CA VAL A 4 61.13 19.15 27.14
C VAL A 4 61.24 18.11 26.03
N LYS A 5 60.12 17.86 25.33
CA LYS A 5 60.05 18.04 23.86
C LYS A 5 58.69 18.64 23.49
N THR A 6 58.73 19.89 23.06
CA THR A 6 57.73 20.56 22.24
C THR A 6 57.63 19.83 20.90
N THR A 7 56.40 19.54 20.44
CA THR A 7 56.15 19.21 19.04
C THR A 7 54.86 19.87 18.56
N ALA A 8 55.04 20.55 17.42
CA ALA A 8 54.15 21.46 16.73
C ALA A 8 52.70 20.97 16.50
N ILE A 9 51.78 21.93 16.65
CA ILE A 9 50.53 22.00 15.89
C ILE A 9 50.94 22.33 14.44
N GLY A 10 50.63 21.45 13.49
CA GLY A 10 50.88 21.66 12.06
C GLY A 10 50.00 20.73 11.24
N GLY A 11 49.03 21.30 10.53
CA GLY A 11 47.92 20.58 9.92
C GLY A 11 48.26 19.70 8.73
N LEU A 12 47.36 18.73 8.48
CA LEU A 12 47.18 18.05 7.21
C LEU A 12 45.69 17.72 7.03
N ALA A 13 44.87 18.77 6.96
CA ALA A 13 43.59 18.69 6.27
C ALA A 13 43.83 19.27 4.88
N MET A 14 43.68 18.45 3.84
CA MET A 14 43.34 18.78 2.45
C MET A 14 44.01 17.80 1.48
N ALA A 15 43.25 16.79 1.03
CA ALA A 15 43.32 16.24 -0.32
C ALA A 15 42.26 15.13 -0.52
N SER A 16 40.98 15.49 -0.53
CA SER A 16 39.94 14.58 -1.05
C SER A 16 38.83 15.30 -1.85
N SER A 17 39.08 16.53 -2.29
CA SER A 17 38.11 17.32 -3.08
C SER A 17 38.34 17.28 -4.60
N ALA A 18 39.25 16.46 -5.12
CA ALA A 18 39.62 16.44 -6.54
C ALA A 18 39.05 15.26 -7.36
N LEU A 19 38.07 14.53 -6.83
CA LEU A 19 37.26 13.60 -7.62
C LEU A 19 35.86 14.18 -7.77
N THR A 20 35.70 15.08 -8.75
CA THR A 20 34.37 15.51 -9.21
C THR A 20 33.71 14.33 -9.90
N LEU A 21 32.93 13.54 -9.15
CA LEU A 21 32.01 12.59 -9.74
C LEU A 21 31.02 13.38 -10.63
N PRO A 22 30.63 12.88 -11.82
CA PRO A 22 29.71 13.59 -12.72
C PRO A 22 28.27 13.68 -12.18
N PHE A 23 28.07 13.31 -10.90
CA PHE A 23 26.81 13.29 -10.19
C PHE A 23 26.70 14.37 -9.10
N SER A 24 27.60 15.35 -9.05
CA SER A 24 27.43 16.53 -8.21
C SER A 24 26.34 17.44 -8.76
N ARG A 25 25.09 16.99 -8.70
CA ARG A 25 23.96 17.93 -8.70
C ARG A 25 24.05 18.69 -7.38
N ILE A 26 24.32 19.99 -7.47
CA ILE A 26 24.04 20.93 -6.40
C ILE A 26 22.58 20.67 -6.02
N ALA A 27 22.36 20.14 -4.81
CA ALA A 27 21.04 20.05 -4.25
C ALA A 27 20.62 21.48 -3.95
N HIS A 28 20.03 22.16 -4.94
CA HIS A 28 19.13 23.25 -4.65
C HIS A 28 18.04 22.63 -3.79
N ALA A 29 18.04 22.96 -2.50
CA ALA A 29 16.89 22.73 -1.65
C ALA A 29 15.72 23.41 -2.36
N VAL A 30 14.85 22.60 -2.96
CA VAL A 30 13.58 23.09 -3.50
C VAL A 30 12.73 23.39 -2.27
N ASP A 31 12.93 24.57 -1.68
CA ASP A 31 12.05 25.16 -0.66
C ASP A 31 10.65 25.47 -1.26
N SER A 32 10.49 25.31 -2.57
CA SER A 32 9.25 25.52 -3.30
C SER A 32 8.55 24.21 -3.63
N ALA A 33 8.10 23.49 -2.60
CA ALA A 33 6.89 22.66 -2.59
C ALA A 33 6.84 21.82 -1.31
N ILE A 34 6.89 22.45 -0.12
CA ILE A 34 6.22 21.81 1.01
C ILE A 34 4.73 22.07 0.74
N PRO A 35 3.93 21.06 0.36
CA PRO A 35 2.50 21.27 0.22
C PRO A 35 2.02 21.84 1.56
N THR A 36 1.37 23.00 1.48
CA THR A 36 0.63 23.62 2.58
C THR A 36 -0.08 22.51 3.33
N LYS A 37 0.24 22.35 4.62
CA LYS A 37 -0.23 21.30 5.54
C LYS A 37 -1.62 20.80 5.12
N SER A 38 -1.64 19.80 4.24
CA SER A 38 -2.88 19.22 3.77
C SER A 38 -3.43 18.44 4.95
N ASP A 39 -4.74 18.49 5.20
CA ASP A 39 -5.38 17.76 6.29
C ASP A 39 -5.27 16.25 6.05
N GLU A 40 -4.10 15.69 6.38
CA GLU A 40 -3.80 14.29 6.30
C GLU A 40 -4.54 13.54 7.40
N LYS A 41 -5.26 12.51 7.00
CA LYS A 41 -5.96 11.60 7.90
C LYS A 41 -5.32 10.23 7.83
N VAL A 42 -4.98 9.67 8.99
CA VAL A 42 -4.56 8.28 9.10
C VAL A 42 -5.79 7.42 9.37
N ILE A 43 -6.14 6.55 8.42
CA ILE A 43 -7.29 5.65 8.51
C ILE A 43 -6.78 4.21 8.64
N TRP A 44 -7.26 3.49 9.65
CA TRP A 44 -6.93 2.09 9.84
C TRP A 44 -7.69 1.20 8.85
N SER A 45 -6.99 0.22 8.31
CA SER A 45 -7.52 -0.80 7.41
C SER A 45 -6.77 -2.12 7.62
N ALA A 46 -7.14 -3.14 6.85
CA ALA A 46 -6.51 -4.45 6.90
C ALA A 46 -5.89 -4.81 5.55
N CYS A 47 -4.78 -5.53 5.59
CA CYS A 47 -4.22 -6.17 4.40
C CYS A 47 -5.14 -7.31 3.93
N THR A 48 -5.72 -7.17 2.73
CA THR A 48 -6.61 -8.17 2.12
C THR A 48 -5.87 -9.14 1.20
N VAL A 49 -4.54 -9.18 1.27
CA VAL A 49 -3.75 -10.23 0.63
C VAL A 49 -4.03 -11.54 1.35
N ASN A 50 -4.32 -12.61 0.60
CA ASN A 50 -4.56 -13.94 1.16
C ASN A 50 -3.24 -14.63 1.56
N CYS A 51 -2.51 -14.04 2.52
CA CYS A 51 -1.29 -14.62 3.11
C CYS A 51 -1.49 -15.12 4.55
N GLY A 52 -2.73 -15.10 5.06
CA GLY A 52 -3.09 -15.54 6.42
C GLY A 52 -2.91 -14.46 7.50
N SER A 53 -1.93 -13.57 7.38
CA SER A 53 -1.55 -12.64 8.46
C SER A 53 -2.54 -11.51 8.74
N ARG A 54 -3.30 -11.04 7.72
CA ARG A 54 -4.26 -9.93 7.85
C ARG A 54 -3.69 -8.68 8.55
N CYS A 55 -2.44 -8.32 8.26
CA CYS A 55 -1.72 -7.24 8.93
C CYS A 55 -2.55 -5.93 8.95
N PRO A 56 -2.60 -5.21 10.08
CA PRO A 56 -3.14 -3.86 10.14
C PRO A 56 -2.33 -2.92 9.26
N LEU A 57 -3.05 -2.03 8.57
CA LEU A 57 -2.51 -1.03 7.67
C LEU A 57 -2.99 0.34 8.11
N ARG A 58 -2.08 1.29 8.17
CA ARG A 58 -2.39 2.70 8.37
C ARG A 58 -2.34 3.39 7.01
N MET A 59 -3.50 3.85 6.55
CA MET A 59 -3.69 4.49 5.25
C MET A 59 -3.60 6.01 5.42
N HIS A 60 -2.62 6.64 4.77
CA HIS A 60 -2.45 8.09 4.79
C HIS A 60 -3.26 8.71 3.68
N VAL A 61 -4.33 9.40 4.04
CA VAL A 61 -5.31 9.95 3.11
C VAL A 61 -5.22 11.47 3.10
N VAL A 62 -5.01 12.02 1.90
CA VAL A 62 -4.94 13.46 1.63
C VAL A 62 -5.87 13.74 0.45
N ASP A 63 -6.75 14.73 0.57
CA ASP A 63 -7.73 15.10 -0.45
C ASP A 63 -8.59 13.92 -0.94
N GLY A 64 -8.95 13.01 -0.02
CA GLY A 64 -9.73 11.81 -0.33
C GLY A 64 -8.95 10.69 -1.03
N GLU A 65 -7.64 10.85 -1.22
CA GLU A 65 -6.77 9.85 -1.85
C GLU A 65 -5.75 9.26 -0.89
N ILE A 66 -5.57 7.93 -0.95
CA ILE A 66 -4.48 7.25 -0.25
C ILE A 66 -3.17 7.65 -0.94
N LYS A 67 -2.33 8.43 -0.26
CA LYS A 67 -1.01 8.84 -0.77
C LYS A 67 0.04 7.76 -0.51
N TYR A 68 0.05 7.18 0.70
CA TYR A 68 0.89 6.03 1.03
C TYR A 68 0.26 5.14 2.11
N VAL A 69 0.84 3.94 2.26
CA VAL A 69 0.38 2.93 3.24
C VAL A 69 1.56 2.52 4.09
N GLU A 70 1.42 2.67 5.39
CA GLU A 70 2.39 2.20 6.37
C GLU A 70 1.88 0.96 7.10
N THR A 71 2.84 0.23 7.69
CA THR A 71 2.52 -0.82 8.64
C THR A 71 2.09 -0.19 9.96
N ASP A 72 1.36 -0.93 10.79
CA ASP A 72 1.33 -0.62 12.21
C ASP A 72 2.76 -0.42 12.75
N ASN A 73 2.96 0.74 13.34
CA ASN A 73 4.15 1.24 14.00
C ASN A 73 3.78 1.84 15.38
N THR A 74 2.63 1.45 15.93
CA THR A 74 2.09 1.94 17.21
C THR A 74 2.28 0.90 18.31
N GLY A 75 3.02 1.25 19.35
CA GLY A 75 3.34 0.35 20.46
C GLY A 75 4.61 -0.47 20.23
N ASP A 76 4.95 -1.27 21.24
CA ASP A 76 6.16 -2.08 21.27
C ASP A 76 5.91 -3.49 20.71
N ASP A 77 6.97 -4.11 20.21
CA ASP A 77 6.91 -5.47 19.69
C ASP A 77 7.24 -6.48 20.77
N ASN A 78 6.20 -7.04 21.40
CA ASN A 78 6.36 -8.04 22.44
C ASN A 78 5.99 -9.44 21.94
N TYR A 79 6.98 -10.33 21.87
CA TYR A 79 6.79 -11.70 21.41
C TYR A 79 6.03 -12.60 22.41
N ASP A 80 5.80 -12.15 23.64
CA ASP A 80 5.02 -12.86 24.67
C ASP A 80 3.51 -12.64 24.52
N GLY A 81 2.99 -12.81 23.30
CA GLY A 81 1.55 -12.80 23.00
C GLY A 81 0.96 -11.48 22.50
N LEU A 82 1.76 -10.41 22.40
CA LEU A 82 1.33 -9.11 21.85
C LEU A 82 2.21 -8.69 20.65
N HIS A 83 2.59 -9.66 19.82
CA HIS A 83 3.50 -9.43 18.70
C HIS A 83 2.84 -8.52 17.67
N GLN A 84 3.57 -7.49 17.24
CA GLN A 84 3.08 -6.58 16.21
C GLN A 84 3.06 -7.27 14.84
N VAL A 85 1.85 -7.42 14.28
CA VAL A 85 1.68 -8.02 12.95
C VAL A 85 2.00 -7.00 11.86
N ARG A 86 3.28 -6.82 11.56
CA ARG A 86 3.72 -5.81 10.59
C ARG A 86 3.41 -6.18 9.14
N ALA A 87 3.03 -5.19 8.35
CA ALA A 87 2.72 -5.35 6.95
C ALA A 87 3.99 -5.49 6.08
N CYS A 88 4.04 -6.57 5.30
CA CYS A 88 5.06 -6.74 4.25
C CYS A 88 4.89 -5.75 3.08
N LEU A 89 5.83 -5.74 2.14
CA LEU A 89 5.81 -4.89 0.94
C LEU A 89 4.53 -5.05 0.09
N ARG A 90 3.94 -6.25 0.07
CA ARG A 90 2.66 -6.50 -0.62
C ARG A 90 1.50 -5.79 0.08
N GLY A 91 1.48 -5.78 1.42
CA GLY A 91 0.47 -5.06 2.20
C GLY A 91 0.63 -3.54 2.06
N ARG A 92 1.86 -3.03 2.11
CA ARG A 92 2.16 -1.61 1.93
C ARG A 92 1.94 -1.09 0.50
N SER A 93 1.69 -1.98 -0.46
CA SER A 93 1.34 -1.61 -1.84
C SER A 93 -0.17 -1.68 -2.13
N MET A 94 -1.02 -1.84 -1.11
CA MET A 94 -2.49 -1.92 -1.26
C MET A 94 -3.10 -0.75 -2.06
N ARG A 95 -2.51 0.46 -1.96
CA ARG A 95 -2.86 1.61 -2.80
C ARG A 95 -2.91 1.26 -4.29
N ARG A 96 -1.95 0.46 -4.79
CA ARG A 96 -1.87 0.05 -6.21
C ARG A 96 -3.05 -0.83 -6.64
N ARG A 97 -3.70 -1.53 -5.71
CA ARG A 97 -4.92 -2.30 -6.00
C ARG A 97 -6.15 -1.40 -6.05
N VAL A 98 -6.23 -0.41 -5.17
CA VAL A 98 -7.35 0.55 -5.10
C VAL A 98 -7.41 1.41 -6.36
N TYR A 99 -6.25 1.86 -6.85
CA TYR A 99 -6.14 2.75 -8.01
C TYR A 99 -5.64 2.05 -9.28
N ASN A 100 -5.73 0.72 -9.35
CA ASN A 100 -5.34 0.00 -10.56
C ASN A 100 -6.21 0.44 -11.76
N PRO A 101 -5.64 0.72 -12.94
CA PRO A 101 -6.42 1.07 -14.13
C PRO A 101 -7.42 -0.02 -14.53
N ASP A 102 -7.08 -1.29 -14.31
CA ASP A 102 -7.89 -2.47 -14.62
C ASP A 102 -8.88 -2.83 -13.51
N ARG A 103 -9.01 -1.99 -12.47
CA ARG A 103 -9.92 -2.25 -11.35
C ARG A 103 -11.36 -2.33 -11.86
N LEU A 104 -12.06 -3.40 -11.48
CA LEU A 104 -13.50 -3.54 -11.69
C LEU A 104 -14.24 -2.44 -10.90
N LYS A 105 -14.90 -1.54 -11.63
CA LYS A 105 -15.63 -0.39 -11.06
C LYS A 105 -17.15 -0.61 -11.02
N TYR A 106 -17.66 -1.50 -11.87
CA TYR A 106 -19.08 -1.73 -12.06
C TYR A 106 -19.39 -3.22 -12.18
N PRO A 107 -20.63 -3.64 -11.90
CA PRO A 107 -21.12 -4.96 -12.28
C PRO A 107 -21.05 -5.17 -13.79
N MET A 108 -20.65 -6.38 -14.20
CA MET A 108 -20.44 -6.74 -15.60
C MET A 108 -21.14 -8.08 -15.90
N LYS A 109 -21.95 -8.13 -16.96
CA LYS A 109 -22.61 -9.36 -17.45
C LYS A 109 -21.86 -9.94 -18.63
N ARG A 110 -21.61 -11.25 -18.61
CA ARG A 110 -20.96 -11.94 -19.73
C ARG A 110 -21.92 -12.03 -20.93
N VAL A 111 -21.46 -11.64 -22.11
CA VAL A 111 -22.26 -11.68 -23.36
C VAL A 111 -21.72 -12.64 -24.42
N GLY A 112 -20.46 -13.11 -24.29
CA GLY A 112 -19.85 -14.11 -25.17
C GLY A 112 -19.65 -15.47 -24.49
N ALA A 113 -18.94 -16.39 -25.14
CA ALA A 113 -18.58 -17.67 -24.54
C ALA A 113 -17.64 -17.48 -23.33
N ARG A 114 -17.62 -18.44 -22.40
CA ARG A 114 -16.74 -18.40 -21.23
C ARG A 114 -15.29 -18.46 -21.70
N GLY A 115 -14.48 -17.49 -21.28
CA GLY A 115 -13.07 -17.35 -21.68
C GLY A 115 -12.81 -16.26 -22.72
N GLU A 116 -13.83 -15.75 -23.42
CA GLU A 116 -13.64 -14.71 -24.45
C GLU A 116 -13.43 -13.30 -23.91
N GLY A 117 -13.64 -13.07 -22.61
CA GLY A 117 -13.50 -11.74 -22.00
C GLY A 117 -14.56 -10.71 -22.45
N LYS A 118 -15.65 -11.15 -23.08
CA LYS A 118 -16.72 -10.26 -23.57
C LYS A 118 -17.77 -10.01 -22.47
N PHE A 119 -17.82 -8.77 -22.00
CA PHE A 119 -18.76 -8.33 -20.97
C PHE A 119 -19.41 -7.00 -21.34
N GLU A 120 -20.66 -6.83 -20.92
CA GLU A 120 -21.36 -5.54 -20.92
C GLU A 120 -21.55 -5.05 -19.48
N ARG A 121 -21.56 -3.73 -19.29
CA ARG A 121 -21.84 -3.13 -17.98
C ARG A 121 -23.34 -3.22 -17.71
N ILE A 122 -23.70 -3.62 -16.50
CA ILE A 122 -25.09 -3.65 -16.02
C ILE A 122 -25.24 -2.85 -14.72
N SER A 123 -26.48 -2.60 -14.29
CA SER A 123 -26.73 -1.97 -12.98
C SER A 123 -26.56 -2.98 -11.84
N TRP A 124 -26.52 -2.47 -10.60
CA TRP A 124 -26.48 -3.33 -9.42
C TRP A 124 -27.80 -4.08 -9.24
N GLU A 125 -28.93 -3.43 -9.50
CA GLU A 125 -30.27 -4.01 -9.45
C GLU A 125 -30.40 -5.18 -10.43
N GLU A 126 -30.02 -4.98 -11.70
CA GLU A 126 -30.02 -6.06 -12.70
C GLU A 126 -29.10 -7.22 -12.27
N ALA A 127 -27.91 -6.92 -11.73
CA ALA A 127 -26.97 -7.94 -11.28
C ALA A 127 -27.57 -8.80 -10.15
N TYR A 128 -28.21 -8.17 -9.17
CA TYR A 128 -28.86 -8.86 -8.05
C TYR A 128 -30.06 -9.69 -8.52
N ASP A 129 -30.90 -9.13 -9.38
CA ASP A 129 -32.09 -9.83 -9.90
C ASP A 129 -31.69 -11.07 -10.69
N ILE A 130 -30.67 -10.97 -11.54
CA ILE A 130 -30.14 -12.11 -12.30
C ILE A 130 -29.63 -13.20 -11.34
N ILE A 131 -28.84 -12.84 -10.32
CA ILE A 131 -28.27 -13.80 -9.38
C ILE A 131 -29.38 -14.47 -8.57
N ALA A 132 -30.27 -13.68 -7.95
CA ALA A 132 -31.35 -14.18 -7.11
C ALA A 132 -32.31 -15.08 -7.90
N THR A 133 -32.76 -14.65 -9.08
CA THR A 133 -33.65 -15.43 -9.95
C THR A 133 -33.02 -16.77 -10.32
N ASN A 134 -31.74 -16.77 -10.71
CA ASN A 134 -31.05 -18.01 -11.06
C ASN A 134 -30.87 -18.94 -9.85
N MET A 135 -30.51 -18.41 -8.69
CA MET A 135 -30.39 -19.19 -7.46
C MET A 135 -31.73 -19.84 -7.08
N GLN A 136 -32.82 -19.07 -7.09
CA GLN A 136 -34.17 -19.58 -6.79
C GLN A 136 -34.62 -20.65 -7.78
N ARG A 137 -34.36 -20.45 -9.08
CA ARG A 137 -34.64 -21.46 -10.10
C ARG A 137 -33.88 -22.75 -9.82
N LEU A 138 -32.59 -22.67 -9.54
CA LEU A 138 -31.74 -23.84 -9.25
C LEU A 138 -32.20 -24.57 -7.99
N ILE A 139 -32.57 -23.85 -6.93
CA ILE A 139 -33.12 -24.44 -5.70
C ILE A 139 -34.45 -25.16 -5.99
N LYS A 140 -35.33 -24.54 -6.78
CA LYS A 140 -36.62 -25.15 -7.16
C LYS A 140 -36.44 -26.41 -8.00
N GLU A 141 -35.45 -26.43 -8.89
CA GLU A 141 -35.25 -27.49 -9.86
C GLU A 141 -34.42 -28.66 -9.31
N TYR A 142 -33.39 -28.36 -8.51
CA TYR A 142 -32.41 -29.36 -8.04
C TYR A 142 -32.38 -29.52 -6.51
N GLY A 143 -33.10 -28.69 -5.76
CA GLY A 143 -33.02 -28.64 -4.31
C GLY A 143 -31.76 -27.92 -3.81
N THR A 144 -31.67 -27.78 -2.49
CA THR A 144 -30.46 -27.25 -1.84
C THR A 144 -29.57 -28.41 -1.44
N SER A 145 -28.24 -28.26 -1.58
CA SER A 145 -27.28 -29.28 -1.10
C SER A 145 -27.17 -29.36 0.43
N LEU A 146 -27.72 -28.36 1.14
CA LEU A 146 -27.96 -28.45 2.57
C LEU A 146 -29.19 -29.32 2.78
N SER A 147 -28.95 -30.59 3.11
CA SER A 147 -29.90 -31.42 3.84
C SER A 147 -30.05 -30.81 5.23
N ILE A 148 -31.04 -29.94 5.41
CA ILE A 148 -31.52 -29.52 6.73
C ILE A 148 -32.57 -30.53 7.17
#